data_AF-A0A4Q5QRE4-F1
#
_entry.id   AF-A0A4Q5QRE4-F1
#
_cell.length_a   1.000
_cell.length_b   1.000
_cell.length_c   1.000
_cell.angle_alpha   90.00
_cell.angle_beta   90.00
_cell.angle_gamma   90.00
#
_symmetry.space_group_name_H-M   'P 1'
#
loop_
_entity.id
_entity.type
_entity.pdbx_description
1 polymer ?
#
loop_
_entity_poly.entity_id
_entity_poly.type
_entity_poly.pdbx_seq_one_letter_code
_entity_poly.pdbx_strand_id
1 'polypeptide(L)'
;MAIISKDEAQTILKKVLSFAKADETSVSLSGSDGGNIRYARNAVSTAGESSTMTLGVSSSFGKKTGAATINEFDDASLQKCVKRAEELAQLAPENPEYMP
;
A
#
# COMPACT_ATOMS: atom_id res chain seq x y z
N MET A 1 5.05 11.23 -9.74
CA MET A 1 6.15 11.25 -8.75
C MET A 1 6.02 9.99 -7.91
N ALA A 2 6.31 8.84 -8.51
CA ALA A 2 6.12 7.52 -7.92
C ALA A 2 7.35 6.99 -7.19
N ILE A 3 8.51 7.62 -7.40
CA ILE A 3 9.78 7.20 -6.83
C ILE A 3 10.25 8.32 -5.90
N ILE A 4 10.35 7.98 -4.62
CA ILE A 4 10.80 8.85 -3.55
C ILE A 4 12.13 8.35 -3.00
N SER A 5 12.82 9.20 -2.23
CA SER A 5 14.04 8.79 -1.56
C SER A 5 13.77 7.72 -0.48
N LYS A 6 14.82 6.98 -0.12
CA LYS A 6 14.76 6.01 0.98
C LYS A 6 14.29 6.65 2.29
N ASP A 7 14.74 7.87 2.57
CA ASP A 7 14.43 8.55 3.83
C ASP A 7 12.96 9.00 3.90
N GLU A 8 12.41 9.48 2.78
CA GLU A 8 10.98 9.80 2.67
C GLU A 8 10.12 8.52 2.80
N ALA A 9 10.50 7.44 2.12
CA ALA A 9 9.82 6.16 2.22
C ALA A 9 9.82 5.64 3.66
N GLN A 10 10.98 5.68 4.34
CA GLN A 10 11.08 5.28 5.74
C GLN A 10 10.26 6.16 6.66
N THR A 11 10.16 7.46 6.37
CA THR A 11 9.35 8.40 7.17
C THR A 11 7.87 8.04 7.08
N ILE A 12 7.37 7.78 5.87
CA ILE A 12 5.98 7.34 5.66
C ILE A 12 5.72 6.01 6.35
N LEU A 13 6.58 5.00 6.15
CA LEU A 13 6.41 3.67 6.75
C LEU A 13 6.41 3.72 8.28
N LYS A 14 7.34 4.46 8.90
CA LYS A 14 7.38 4.65 10.36
C LYS A 14 6.11 5.34 10.87
N LYS A 15 5.61 6.32 10.13
CA LYS A 15 4.39 7.04 10.49
C LYS A 15 3.16 6.12 10.45
N VAL A 16 3.02 5.30 9.40
CA VAL A 16 1.94 4.30 9.29
C VAL A 16 2.00 3.31 10.44
N LEU A 17 3.20 2.77 10.75
CA LEU A 17 3.40 1.86 11.87
C LEU A 17 3.05 2.51 13.22
N SER A 18 3.26 3.81 13.40
CA SER A 18 2.90 4.52 14.63
C SER A 18 1.39 4.62 14.88
N PHE A 19 0.56 4.43 13.84
CA PHE A 19 -0.90 4.43 13.97
C PHE A 19 -1.48 3.04 14.25
N ALA A 20 -0.71 1.98 14.07
CA ALA A 20 -1.17 0.61 14.21
C ALA A 20 -1.38 0.23 15.68
N LYS A 21 -2.45 -0.52 15.94
CA LYS A 21 -2.84 -1.05 17.25
C LYS A 21 -2.94 -2.58 17.27
N ALA A 22 -2.82 -3.23 16.12
CA ALA A 22 -2.83 -4.68 16.00
C ALA A 22 -1.55 -5.33 16.57
N ASP A 23 -1.64 -6.62 16.90
CA ASP A 23 -0.54 -7.38 17.48
C ASP A 23 0.65 -7.44 16.52
N GLU A 24 0.35 -7.66 15.24
CA GLU A 24 1.32 -7.63 14.16
C GLU A 24 0.81 -6.72 13.04
N THR A 25 1.68 -5.87 12.52
CA THR A 25 1.37 -5.03 11.35
C THR A 25 2.54 -5.00 10.41
N SER A 26 2.29 -5.36 9.15
CA SER A 26 3.24 -5.22 8.06
C SER A 26 2.79 -4.13 7.11
N VAL A 27 3.74 -3.32 6.67
CA VAL A 27 3.50 -2.21 5.75
C VAL A 27 4.47 -2.32 4.60
N SER A 28 3.95 -2.22 3.38
CA SER A 28 4.72 -2.23 2.15
C SER A 28 4.44 -0.97 1.36
N LEU A 29 5.49 -0.37 0.80
CA LEU A 29 5.38 0.79 -0.08
C LEU A 29 6.02 0.42 -1.41
N SER A 30 5.27 0.63 -2.50
CA SER A 30 5.70 0.31 -3.85
C SER A 30 5.45 1.52 -4.75
N GLY A 31 6.42 1.83 -5.59
CA GLY A 31 6.35 2.91 -6.56
C GLY A 31 6.75 2.40 -7.93
N SER A 32 6.00 2.75 -8.96
CA SER A 32 6.32 2.42 -10.35
C SER A 32 6.20 3.65 -11.24
N ASP A 33 7.18 3.79 -12.13
CA ASP A 33 7.16 4.76 -13.21
C ASP A 33 7.34 4.02 -14.53
N GLY A 34 6.53 4.34 -15.53
CA GLY A 34 6.49 3.61 -16.77
C GLY A 34 5.79 4.39 -17.88
N GLY A 35 6.09 4.04 -19.12
CA GLY A 35 5.46 4.64 -20.29
C GLY A 35 5.10 3.60 -21.34
N ASN A 36 4.13 3.93 -22.18
CA ASN A 36 3.72 3.11 -23.31
C ASN A 36 3.70 3.95 -24.59
N ILE A 37 4.23 3.40 -25.67
CA ILE A 37 4.14 3.98 -27.01
C ILE A 37 3.50 2.95 -27.95
N ARG A 38 2.54 3.42 -28.74
CA ARG A 38 1.90 2.65 -29.82
C ARG A 38 2.25 3.29 -31.16
N TYR A 39 2.55 2.45 -32.15
CA TYR A 39 2.81 2.87 -33.53
C TYR A 39 1.70 2.36 -34.46
N ALA A 40 1.32 3.17 -35.44
CA ALA A 40 0.46 2.76 -36.54
C ALA A 40 0.83 3.57 -37.79
N ARG A 41 0.84 2.93 -38.97
CA ARG A 41 1.19 3.59 -40.25
C ARG A 41 2.54 4.33 -40.22
N ASN A 42 3.59 3.69 -39.68
CA ASN A 42 4.93 4.27 -39.55
C ASN A 42 5.00 5.58 -38.73
N ALA A 43 3.99 5.86 -37.89
CA ALA A 43 3.97 7.02 -37.01
C ALA A 43 3.51 6.62 -35.59
N VAL A 44 3.91 7.41 -34.59
CA VAL A 44 3.41 7.26 -33.21
C VAL A 44 1.92 7.61 -33.19
N SER A 45 1.08 6.70 -32.72
CA SER A 45 -0.37 6.88 -32.63
C SER A 45 -0.85 7.23 -31.23
N THR A 46 -0.16 6.75 -30.19
CA THR A 46 -0.46 7.08 -28.80
C THR A 46 0.81 6.96 -27.96
N ALA A 47 1.05 7.94 -27.11
CA ALA A 47 2.04 7.86 -26.03
C ALA A 47 1.33 8.11 -24.69
N GLY A 48 1.75 7.40 -23.65
CA GLY A 48 1.24 7.56 -22.30
C GLY A 48 2.34 7.33 -21.28
N GLU A 49 2.22 7.99 -20.15
CA GLU A 49 3.10 7.88 -18.98
C GLU A 49 2.23 7.54 -17.77
N SER A 50 2.74 6.70 -16.88
CA SER A 50 2.09 6.29 -15.65
C SER A 50 3.12 6.29 -14.53
N SER A 51 2.83 7.07 -13.49
CA SER A 51 3.66 7.19 -12.28
C SER A 51 2.72 6.94 -11.10
N THR A 52 2.80 5.75 -10.49
CA THR A 52 1.90 5.32 -9.40
C THR A 52 2.67 4.89 -8.15
N MET A 53 2.23 5.33 -6.98
CA MET A 53 2.73 4.85 -5.69
C MET A 53 1.59 4.26 -4.88
N THR A 54 1.80 3.07 -4.31
CA THR A 54 0.80 2.31 -3.57
C THR A 54 1.37 1.85 -2.24
N LEU A 55 0.64 2.12 -1.17
CA LEU A 55 0.88 1.61 0.17
C LEU A 55 -0.05 0.43 0.43
N GLY A 56 0.50 -0.68 0.91
CA GLY A 56 -0.28 -1.80 1.45
C GLY A 56 -0.02 -1.95 2.94
N VAL A 57 -1.10 -2.01 3.73
CA VAL A 57 -1.07 -2.29 5.18
C VAL A 57 -1.78 -3.60 5.42
N SER A 58 -1.14 -4.51 6.14
CA SER A 58 -1.74 -5.73 6.65
C SER A 58 -1.61 -5.78 8.16
N SER A 59 -2.73 -5.93 8.86
CA SER A 59 -2.79 -6.00 10.32
C SER A 59 -3.37 -7.35 10.73
N SER A 60 -2.78 -7.96 11.75
CA SER A 60 -3.21 -9.24 12.31
C SER A 60 -3.55 -9.10 13.79
N PHE A 61 -4.71 -9.62 14.17
CA PHE A 61 -5.11 -9.83 15.57
C PHE A 61 -5.15 -11.35 15.83
N GLY A 62 -4.14 -11.87 16.52
CA GLY A 62 -3.91 -13.31 16.64
C GLY A 62 -3.87 -14.00 15.26
N LYS A 63 -4.85 -14.87 14.97
CA LYS A 63 -4.93 -15.63 13.71
C LYS A 63 -5.76 -14.97 12.62
N LYS A 64 -6.24 -13.74 12.84
CA LYS A 64 -7.11 -13.04 11.90
C LYS A 64 -6.35 -11.91 11.24
N THR A 65 -6.30 -11.92 9.92
CA THR A 65 -5.54 -10.93 9.14
C THR A 65 -6.47 -10.14 8.24
N GLY A 66 -6.24 -8.84 8.16
CA GLY A 66 -6.92 -7.92 7.26
C GLY A 66 -5.92 -7.04 6.54
N ALA A 67 -6.18 -6.75 5.26
CA ALA A 67 -5.30 -5.92 4.45
C ALA A 67 -6.08 -4.80 3.76
N ALA A 68 -5.44 -3.64 3.62
CA ALA A 68 -5.95 -2.48 2.90
C ALA A 68 -4.83 -1.85 2.06
N THR A 69 -5.20 -1.23 0.95
CA THR A 69 -4.26 -0.51 0.08
C THR A 69 -4.77 0.89 -0.21
N ILE A 70 -3.85 1.85 -0.35
CA ILE A 70 -4.13 3.24 -0.71
C ILE A 70 -3.03 3.80 -1.62
N ASN A 71 -3.33 4.89 -2.33
CA ASN A 71 -2.39 5.66 -3.12
C ASN A 71 -2.37 7.16 -2.72
N GLU A 72 -2.92 7.49 -1.56
CA GLU A 72 -2.96 8.84 -0.98
C GLU A 72 -2.20 8.85 0.34
N PHE A 73 -1.31 9.84 0.53
CA PHE A 73 -0.27 9.81 1.58
C PHE A 73 -0.40 10.94 2.61
N ASP A 74 -1.58 11.54 2.74
CA ASP A 74 -1.89 12.45 3.84
C ASP A 74 -2.19 11.66 5.14
N ASP A 75 -2.08 12.34 6.27
CA ASP A 75 -2.19 11.72 7.59
C ASP A 75 -3.55 11.06 7.83
N ALA A 76 -4.63 11.66 7.32
CA ALA A 76 -5.97 11.12 7.50
C ALA A 76 -6.16 9.85 6.67
N SER A 77 -5.64 9.83 5.43
CA SER A 77 -5.68 8.65 4.56
C SER A 77 -4.84 7.50 5.09
N LEU A 78 -3.64 7.78 5.61
CA LEU A 78 -2.78 6.77 6.24
C LEU A 78 -3.46 6.15 7.46
N GLN A 79 -4.02 6.97 8.36
CA GLN A 79 -4.77 6.48 9.52
C GLN A 79 -6.00 5.67 9.11
N LYS A 80 -6.73 6.13 8.09
CA LYS A 80 -7.91 5.44 7.58
C LYS A 80 -7.56 4.08 6.97
N CYS A 81 -6.42 3.97 6.28
CA CYS A 81 -5.95 2.71 5.72
C CYS A 81 -5.62 1.69 6.81
N VAL A 82 -4.87 2.11 7.85
CA VAL A 82 -4.55 1.26 9.00
C VAL A 82 -5.82 0.81 9.71
N LYS A 83 -6.72 1.75 10.04
CA LYS A 83 -8.01 1.44 10.67
C LYS A 83 -8.84 0.47 9.83
N ARG A 84 -8.80 0.62 8.50
CA ARG A 84 -9.54 -0.27 7.60
C ARG A 84 -8.95 -1.68 7.59
N ALA A 85 -7.62 -1.81 7.58
CA ALA A 85 -6.95 -3.11 7.68
C ALA A 85 -7.30 -3.80 9.00
N GLU A 86 -7.32 -3.05 10.10
CA GLU A 86 -7.68 -3.55 11.43
C GLU A 86 -9.15 -3.99 11.53
N GLU A 87 -10.09 -3.17 11.03
CA GLU A 87 -11.51 -3.52 10.98
C GLU A 87 -11.75 -4.81 10.18
N LEU A 88 -11.05 -4.95 9.04
CA LEU A 88 -11.11 -6.15 8.22
C LEU A 88 -10.54 -7.36 8.96
N ALA A 89 -9.44 -7.18 9.70
CA ALA A 89 -8.84 -8.24 10.50
C ALA A 89 -9.79 -8.73 11.61
N GLN A 90 -10.50 -7.84 12.29
CA GLN A 90 -11.47 -8.23 13.33
C GLN A 90 -12.67 -9.01 12.77
N LEU A 91 -13.12 -8.64 11.57
CA LEU A 91 -14.21 -9.31 10.85
C LEU A 91 -13.78 -10.63 10.21
N ALA A 92 -12.49 -10.80 9.93
CA ALA A 92 -11.98 -11.99 9.27
C ALA A 92 -12.15 -13.25 10.15
N PRO A 93 -12.44 -14.42 9.55
CA PRO A 93 -12.37 -15.68 10.26
C PRO A 93 -10.92 -15.98 10.69
N GLU A 94 -10.77 -16.80 11.73
CA GLU A 94 -9.44 -17.25 12.15
C GLU A 94 -8.82 -18.14 11.07
N ASN A 95 -7.55 -17.87 10.74
CA ASN A 95 -6.78 -18.68 9.82
C ASN A 95 -6.04 -19.79 10.59
N PRO A 96 -6.39 -21.08 10.40
CA PRO A 96 -5.74 -22.19 11.09
C PRO A 96 -4.26 -22.37 10.69
N GLU A 97 -3.88 -21.92 9.49
CA GLU A 97 -2.52 -21.97 8.94
C GLU A 97 -1.71 -20.70 9.24
N TYR A 98 -2.17 -19.85 10.15
CA TYR A 98 -1.42 -18.65 10.53
C TYR A 98 -0.06 -19.05 11.14
N MET A 99 1.01 -18.63 10.47
CA MET A 99 2.38 -18.77 10.94
C MET A 99 2.91 -17.37 11.31
N PRO A 100 3.47 -17.18 12.52
CA PRO A 100 4.13 -15.93 12.92
C PRO A 100 5.48 -15.72 12.20
#